data_AF-A0A9Q4GBW8-F1
#
_entry.id   AF-A0A9Q4GBW8-F1
#
_cell.length_a   1.000
_cell.length_b   1.000
_cell.length_c   1.000
_cell.angle_alpha   90.00
_cell.angle_beta   90.00
_cell.angle_gamma   90.00
#
_symmetry.space_group_name_H-M   'P 1'
#
loop_
_entity.id
_entity.type
_entity.pdbx_description
1 polymer ?
#
loop_
_entity_poly.entity_id
_entity_poly.type
_entity_poly.pdbx_seq_one_letter_code
_entity_poly.pdbx_strand_id
1 'polypeptide(L)'
;MRTRGFVLILALPGVILVAFLLLFNPPAGSNSGERFTGAVSAAFDQKDDELSGVLKDIYSKVKAVKLTNNPENDYSLVMAIFLGGAISLSQKEISKGKDNTMKDLAKRTDKRVKSEISDFNKAKDKQASKKEKETGQGITTRTLFTAMDLMIDRLRSYSPTGDLDYDFASILVIHHQTATGLSQAFLENSIDSDLTKTAQKLIYQDEQDIEQMLEWKAKRKYSE
;
A
#
# COMPACT_ATOMS: atom_id res chain seq x y z
N MET A 1 6.21 45.09 -13.77
CA MET A 1 7.03 44.14 -12.99
C MET A 1 6.10 43.28 -12.13
N ARG A 2 5.95 42.00 -12.46
CA ARG A 2 5.37 40.97 -11.58
C ARG A 2 6.16 39.70 -11.83
N THR A 3 7.06 39.40 -10.91
CA THR A 3 7.90 38.21 -10.90
C THR A 3 7.03 36.99 -10.63
N ARG A 4 6.99 36.06 -11.58
CA ARG A 4 6.42 34.72 -11.38
C ARG A 4 7.45 33.92 -10.60
N GLY A 5 7.11 33.56 -9.36
CA GLY A 5 7.89 32.63 -8.56
C GLY A 5 7.89 31.25 -9.22
N PHE A 6 9.07 30.79 -9.63
CA PHE A 6 9.31 29.40 -9.97
C PHE A 6 9.23 28.58 -8.68
N VAL A 7 8.23 27.69 -8.59
CA VAL A 7 8.25 26.60 -7.62
C VAL A 7 9.28 25.60 -8.14
N LEU A 8 10.40 25.50 -7.44
CA LEU A 8 11.45 24.53 -7.68
C LEU A 8 10.89 23.15 -7.27
N ILE A 9 10.44 22.36 -8.24
CA ILE A 9 10.13 20.94 -8.02
C ILE A 9 11.48 20.26 -7.80
N LEU A 10 11.80 19.96 -6.54
CA LEU A 10 12.90 19.06 -6.20
C LEU A 10 12.57 17.68 -6.77
N ALA A 11 13.18 17.36 -7.90
CA ALA A 11 13.16 16.02 -8.46
C ALA A 11 13.88 15.09 -7.47
N LEU A 12 13.12 14.21 -6.81
CA LEU A 12 13.68 13.10 -6.07
C LEU A 12 14.38 12.17 -7.08
N PRO A 13 15.67 11.82 -6.89
CA PRO A 13 16.37 10.91 -7.76
C PRO A 13 15.88 9.48 -7.46
N GLY A 14 15.12 8.90 -8.40
CA GLY A 14 14.57 7.55 -8.24
C GLY A 14 13.24 7.33 -8.94
N VAL A 15 12.98 8.09 -10.00
CA VAL A 15 11.72 8.06 -10.71
C VAL A 15 11.72 6.87 -11.69
N ILE A 16 11.27 5.70 -11.22
CA ILE A 16 10.71 4.66 -12.09
C ILE A 16 9.32 5.15 -12.54
N LEU A 17 9.25 6.26 -13.30
CA LEU A 17 7.97 6.91 -13.66
C LEU A 17 7.15 6.16 -14.70
N VAL A 18 7.74 5.23 -15.46
CA VAL A 18 7.16 4.91 -16.78
C VAL A 18 6.38 3.59 -16.80
N ALA A 19 6.58 2.68 -15.84
CA ALA A 19 5.88 1.39 -15.84
C ALA A 19 4.64 1.32 -14.93
N PHE A 20 4.49 2.24 -13.96
CA PHE A 20 3.43 2.16 -12.95
C PHE A 20 2.04 2.60 -13.46
N LEU A 21 1.98 3.60 -14.34
CA LEU A 21 0.72 4.09 -14.93
C LEU A 21 0.01 3.05 -15.83
N LEU A 22 0.73 2.05 -16.37
CA LEU A 22 0.14 1.02 -17.23
C LEU A 22 -0.54 -0.11 -16.46
N LEU A 23 -0.30 -0.26 -15.16
CA LEU A 23 -0.95 -1.27 -14.31
C LEU A 23 -2.26 -0.79 -13.66
N PHE A 24 -2.54 0.52 -13.70
CA PHE A 24 -3.73 1.14 -13.11
C PHE A 24 -4.83 1.50 -14.12
N ASN A 25 -4.71 1.08 -15.39
CA ASN A 25 -5.77 1.27 -16.38
C ASN A 25 -6.54 -0.04 -16.61
N PRO A 26 -7.57 -0.36 -15.80
CA PRO A 26 -8.38 -1.55 -16.04
C PRO A 26 -9.13 -1.44 -17.37
N PRO A 27 -9.34 -2.55 -18.11
CA PRO A 27 -10.17 -2.54 -19.30
C PRO A 27 -11.57 -2.04 -18.94
N ALA A 28 -12.12 -1.16 -19.78
CA ALA A 28 -13.47 -0.64 -19.62
C ALA A 28 -14.48 -1.82 -19.55
N GLY A 29 -15.08 -2.03 -18.38
CA GLY A 29 -16.12 -3.05 -18.18
C GLY A 29 -15.96 -3.98 -16.97
N SER A 30 -14.90 -3.88 -16.15
CA SER A 30 -14.79 -4.72 -14.96
C SER A 30 -15.70 -4.23 -13.82
N ASN A 31 -16.79 -4.95 -13.54
CA ASN A 31 -17.62 -4.73 -12.36
C ASN A 31 -16.88 -5.18 -11.08
N SER A 32 -16.21 -4.24 -10.40
CA SER A 32 -15.44 -4.50 -9.16
C SER A 32 -16.31 -4.97 -7.98
N GLY A 33 -17.61 -4.65 -7.98
CA GLY A 33 -18.54 -5.03 -6.90
C GLY A 33 -18.77 -6.54 -6.74
N GLU A 34 -18.66 -7.34 -7.81
CA GLU A 34 -18.86 -8.79 -7.75
C GLU A 34 -17.58 -9.57 -7.40
N ARG A 35 -16.38 -8.98 -7.63
CA ARG A 35 -15.10 -9.66 -7.38
C ARG A 35 -14.77 -9.77 -5.88
N PHE A 36 -15.39 -8.94 -5.06
CA PHE A 36 -15.04 -8.77 -3.67
C PHE A 36 -15.76 -9.71 -2.68
N THR A 37 -16.74 -10.53 -3.11
CA THR A 37 -17.66 -11.18 -2.13
C THR A 37 -17.53 -12.70 -1.98
N GLY A 38 -16.88 -13.45 -2.89
CA GLY A 38 -16.87 -14.92 -2.79
C GLY A 38 -15.55 -15.64 -3.13
N ALA A 39 -14.84 -15.24 -4.18
CA ALA A 39 -13.70 -16.02 -4.71
C ALA A 39 -12.36 -15.80 -3.97
N VAL A 40 -12.30 -14.92 -2.97
CA VAL A 40 -11.05 -14.57 -2.27
C VAL A 40 -10.69 -15.56 -1.17
N SER A 41 -11.68 -16.09 -0.43
CA SER A 41 -11.45 -17.10 0.62
C SER A 41 -10.83 -18.38 0.05
N ALA A 42 -11.37 -18.88 -1.06
CA ALA A 42 -10.99 -20.18 -1.61
C ALA A 42 -9.53 -20.26 -2.11
N ALA A 43 -8.94 -19.15 -2.58
CA ALA A 43 -7.56 -19.13 -3.07
C ALA A 43 -6.52 -19.13 -1.94
N PHE A 44 -6.85 -18.55 -0.77
CA PHE A 44 -6.02 -18.59 0.43
C PHE A 44 -6.33 -19.81 1.32
N ASP A 45 -7.40 -20.55 1.05
CA ASP A 45 -7.78 -21.77 1.78
C ASP A 45 -7.03 -23.02 1.31
N GLN A 46 -6.41 -23.01 0.12
CA GLN A 46 -5.77 -24.20 -0.44
C GLN A 46 -4.28 -24.37 -0.12
N LYS A 47 -3.64 -23.42 0.56
CA LYS A 47 -2.23 -23.53 0.96
C LYS A 47 -2.07 -23.24 2.45
N ASP A 48 -1.66 -24.27 3.19
CA ASP A 48 -1.31 -24.18 4.60
C ASP A 48 0.10 -23.56 4.74
N ASP A 49 0.26 -22.35 4.21
CA ASP A 49 1.51 -21.60 4.24
C ASP A 49 1.53 -20.57 5.37
N GLU A 50 2.74 -20.20 5.78
CA GLU A 50 2.97 -19.38 6.97
C GLU A 50 2.35 -17.97 6.92
N LEU A 51 1.99 -17.48 5.73
CA LEU A 51 1.49 -16.12 5.48
C LEU A 51 0.01 -16.07 5.08
N SER A 52 -0.60 -17.20 4.71
CA SER A 52 -2.02 -17.34 4.35
C SER A 52 -2.96 -16.69 5.38
N GLY A 53 -2.72 -16.90 6.68
CA GLY A 53 -3.50 -16.30 7.76
C GLY A 53 -3.40 -14.78 7.82
N VAL A 54 -2.23 -14.22 7.54
CA VAL A 54 -2.02 -12.76 7.47
C VAL A 54 -2.81 -12.16 6.30
N LEU A 55 -2.79 -12.82 5.15
CA LEU A 55 -3.49 -12.35 3.94
C LEU A 55 -5.02 -12.39 4.12
N LYS A 56 -5.55 -13.41 4.78
CA LYS A 56 -6.98 -13.51 5.13
C LYS A 56 -7.42 -12.38 6.06
N ASP A 57 -6.61 -12.04 7.08
CA ASP A 57 -6.90 -10.97 8.03
C ASP A 57 -6.95 -9.60 7.34
N ILE A 58 -5.97 -9.29 6.49
CA ILE A 58 -5.94 -8.05 5.70
C ILE A 58 -7.21 -7.93 4.86
N TYR A 59 -7.55 -8.97 4.11
CA TYR A 59 -8.74 -8.99 3.26
C TYR A 59 -10.03 -8.76 4.05
N SER A 60 -10.18 -9.45 5.20
CA SER A 60 -11.36 -9.30 6.06
C SER A 60 -11.52 -7.87 6.58
N LYS A 61 -10.42 -7.24 7.01
CA LYS A 61 -10.45 -5.86 7.52
C LYS A 61 -10.81 -4.85 6.44
N VAL A 62 -10.27 -5.01 5.24
CA VAL A 62 -10.60 -4.17 4.08
C VAL A 62 -12.08 -4.31 3.72
N LYS A 63 -12.64 -5.53 3.81
CA LYS A 63 -14.05 -5.79 3.52
C LYS A 63 -15.02 -5.17 4.51
N ALA A 64 -14.58 -4.96 5.75
CA ALA A 64 -15.41 -4.37 6.79
C ALA A 64 -15.45 -2.83 6.74
N VAL A 65 -14.68 -2.18 5.85
CA VAL A 65 -14.60 -0.73 5.77
C VAL A 65 -15.93 -0.12 5.36
N LYS A 66 -16.46 0.76 6.21
CA LYS A 66 -17.61 1.62 5.90
C LYS A 66 -17.09 2.99 5.49
N LEU A 67 -17.38 3.39 4.26
CA LEU A 67 -16.97 4.67 3.71
C LEU A 67 -17.90 5.79 4.18
N THR A 68 -17.35 7.01 4.14
CA THR A 68 -18.02 8.22 4.59
C THR A 68 -18.45 9.13 3.44
N ASN A 69 -18.23 8.70 2.18
CA ASN A 69 -18.43 9.50 0.95
C ASN A 69 -17.60 10.79 0.91
N ASN A 70 -16.54 10.87 1.71
CA ASN A 70 -15.58 11.95 1.68
C ASN A 70 -14.25 11.33 1.20
N PRO A 71 -13.75 11.70 0.01
CA PRO A 71 -12.57 11.07 -0.59
C PRO A 71 -11.32 11.04 0.28
N GLU A 72 -11.07 12.09 1.08
CA GLU A 72 -9.87 12.21 1.90
C GLU A 72 -9.99 11.41 3.21
N ASN A 73 -11.19 11.40 3.82
CA ASN A 73 -11.51 10.52 4.95
C ASN A 73 -11.45 9.04 4.52
N ASP A 74 -12.02 8.72 3.36
CA ASP A 74 -12.05 7.36 2.81
C ASP A 74 -10.64 6.88 2.48
N TYR A 75 -9.81 7.72 1.85
CA TYR A 75 -8.40 7.43 1.65
C TYR A 75 -7.67 7.13 2.96
N SER A 76 -7.81 8.01 3.96
CA SER A 76 -7.14 7.86 5.26
C SER A 76 -7.57 6.56 5.98
N LEU A 77 -8.87 6.25 5.94
CA LEU A 77 -9.43 5.04 6.55
C LEU A 77 -8.92 3.78 5.86
N VAL A 78 -9.01 3.74 4.53
CA VAL A 78 -8.57 2.59 3.74
C VAL A 78 -7.07 2.39 3.86
N MET A 79 -6.27 3.45 3.76
CA MET A 79 -4.82 3.38 3.85
C MET A 79 -4.36 2.90 5.23
N ALA A 80 -4.95 3.40 6.32
CA ALA A 80 -4.59 2.94 7.67
C ALA A 80 -4.84 1.44 7.88
N ILE A 81 -5.92 0.91 7.31
CA ILE A 81 -6.24 -0.53 7.37
C ILE A 81 -5.30 -1.33 6.49
N PHE A 82 -5.05 -0.85 5.26
CA PHE A 82 -4.16 -1.49 4.32
C PHE A 82 -2.75 -1.64 4.88
N LEU A 83 -2.22 -0.57 5.47
CA LEU A 83 -0.93 -0.52 6.15
C LEU A 83 -0.82 -1.51 7.32
N GLY A 84 -1.93 -1.82 7.99
CA GLY A 84 -1.97 -2.88 9.00
C GLY A 84 -1.46 -4.24 8.48
N GLY A 85 -1.60 -4.50 7.17
CA GLY A 85 -1.06 -5.70 6.55
C GLY A 85 0.46 -5.79 6.55
N ALA A 86 1.15 -4.68 6.28
CA ALA A 86 2.61 -4.64 6.34
C ALA A 86 3.12 -4.89 7.77
N ILE A 87 2.39 -4.46 8.80
CA ILE A 87 2.69 -4.76 10.20
C ILE A 87 2.59 -6.27 10.46
N SER A 88 1.48 -6.90 10.06
CA SER A 88 1.28 -8.34 10.26
C SER A 88 2.33 -9.18 9.54
N LEU A 89 2.68 -8.83 8.30
CA LEU A 89 3.77 -9.46 7.55
C LEU A 89 5.12 -9.29 8.26
N SER A 90 5.42 -8.06 8.68
CA SER A 90 6.68 -7.75 9.37
C SER A 90 6.82 -8.49 10.69
N GLN A 91 5.75 -8.58 11.49
CA GLN A 91 5.78 -9.31 12.76
C GLN A 91 6.03 -10.81 12.55
N LYS A 92 5.46 -11.38 11.50
CA LYS A 92 5.72 -12.76 11.12
C LYS A 92 7.20 -12.97 10.79
N GLU A 93 7.75 -12.12 9.93
CA GLU A 93 9.17 -12.16 9.55
C GLU A 93 10.10 -11.96 10.75
N ILE A 94 9.81 -11.00 11.64
CA ILE A 94 10.60 -10.79 12.87
C ILE A 94 10.62 -12.06 13.73
N SER A 95 9.48 -12.74 13.85
CA SER A 95 9.34 -13.90 14.73
C SER A 95 10.00 -15.17 14.17
N LYS A 96 9.90 -15.41 12.86
CA LYS A 96 10.24 -16.69 12.25
C LYS A 96 11.27 -16.63 11.12
N GLY A 97 11.52 -15.44 10.59
CA GLY A 97 12.54 -15.19 9.56
C GLY A 97 13.93 -15.60 10.05
N LYS A 98 14.76 -15.99 9.10
CA LYS A 98 16.12 -16.50 9.30
C LYS A 98 17.18 -15.51 8.82
N ASP A 99 16.88 -14.70 7.80
CA ASP A 99 17.80 -13.70 7.27
C ASP A 99 17.79 -12.42 8.11
N ASN A 100 18.94 -12.08 8.70
CA ASN A 100 19.03 -10.88 9.55
C ASN A 100 18.70 -9.58 8.78
N THR A 101 19.01 -9.51 7.48
CA THR A 101 18.69 -8.33 6.65
C THR A 101 17.19 -8.14 6.54
N MET A 102 16.44 -9.23 6.28
CA MET A 102 14.98 -9.19 6.16
C MET A 102 14.31 -8.96 7.51
N LYS A 103 14.82 -9.56 8.60
CA LYS A 103 14.35 -9.25 9.95
C LYS A 103 14.53 -7.79 10.33
N ASP A 104 15.66 -7.18 9.97
CA ASP A 104 15.92 -5.79 10.27
C ASP A 104 15.07 -4.84 9.41
N LEU A 105 14.84 -5.18 8.14
CA LEU A 105 13.86 -4.49 7.30
C LEU A 105 12.45 -4.58 7.90
N ALA A 106 12.03 -5.76 8.34
CA ALA A 106 10.73 -5.99 8.97
C ALA A 106 10.57 -5.17 10.27
N LYS A 107 11.59 -5.09 11.14
CA LYS A 107 11.55 -4.23 12.34
C LYS A 107 11.39 -2.75 11.98
N ARG A 108 12.13 -2.27 10.97
CA ARG A 108 12.01 -0.88 10.51
C ARG A 108 10.63 -0.60 9.95
N THR A 109 10.11 -1.51 9.13
CA THR A 109 8.77 -1.44 8.53
C THR A 109 7.69 -1.44 9.60
N ASP A 110 7.67 -2.40 10.54
CA ASP A 110 6.69 -2.45 11.63
C ASP A 110 6.64 -1.14 12.42
N LYS A 111 7.82 -0.61 12.80
CA LYS A 111 7.90 0.66 13.53
C LYS A 111 7.41 1.85 12.69
N ARG A 112 7.85 1.93 11.43
CA ARG A 112 7.52 3.03 10.52
C ARG A 112 6.02 3.06 10.23
N VAL A 113 5.46 1.92 9.83
CA VAL A 113 4.06 1.80 9.44
C VAL A 113 3.13 2.08 10.64
N LYS A 114 3.51 1.70 11.86
CA LYS A 114 2.78 2.15 13.08
C LYS A 114 2.77 3.67 13.23
N SER A 115 3.87 4.35 12.90
CA SER A 115 3.93 5.82 12.90
C SER A 115 3.07 6.41 11.79
N GLU A 116 3.11 5.86 10.58
CA GLU A 116 2.30 6.33 9.44
C GLU A 116 0.80 6.21 9.73
N ILE A 117 0.35 5.08 10.30
CA ILE A 117 -1.04 4.91 10.75
C ILE A 117 -1.41 5.96 11.81
N SER A 118 -0.50 6.28 12.72
CA SER A 118 -0.72 7.37 13.70
C SER A 118 -0.87 8.72 13.00
N ASP A 119 -0.04 9.01 12.01
CA ASP A 119 -0.06 10.26 11.25
C ASP A 119 -1.36 10.39 10.41
N PHE A 120 -1.81 9.31 9.75
CA PHE A 120 -3.11 9.26 9.06
C PHE A 120 -4.29 9.51 9.99
N ASN A 121 -4.30 8.87 11.16
CA ASN A 121 -5.38 9.09 12.13
C ASN A 121 -5.42 10.53 12.64
N LYS A 122 -4.26 11.12 12.94
CA LYS A 122 -4.18 12.53 13.36
C LYS A 122 -4.65 13.48 12.26
N ALA A 123 -4.27 13.23 11.01
CA ALA A 123 -4.68 14.05 9.88
C ALA A 123 -6.20 14.00 9.68
N LYS A 124 -6.79 12.79 9.74
CA LYS A 124 -8.24 12.58 9.72
C LYS A 124 -8.97 13.31 10.86
N ASP A 125 -8.48 13.21 12.09
CA ASP A 125 -9.12 13.85 13.25
C ASP A 125 -9.11 15.39 13.13
N LYS A 126 -8.01 15.96 12.62
CA LYS A 126 -7.95 17.40 12.29
C LYS A 126 -8.94 17.76 11.18
N GLN A 127 -9.11 16.91 10.17
CA GLN A 127 -10.05 17.15 9.07
C GLN A 127 -11.51 17.14 9.55
N ALA A 128 -11.88 16.19 10.42
CA ALA A 128 -13.21 16.12 11.02
C ALA A 128 -13.59 17.39 11.83
N SER A 129 -12.59 18.14 12.32
CA SER A 129 -12.80 19.39 13.06
C SER A 129 -13.04 20.61 12.15
N LYS A 130 -12.76 20.53 10.85
CA LYS A 130 -13.07 21.57 9.86
C LYS A 130 -14.45 21.30 9.26
N LYS A 131 -15.38 22.25 9.38
CA LYS A 131 -16.61 22.26 8.56
C LYS A 131 -16.20 22.57 7.11
N GLU A 132 -15.88 21.56 6.31
CA GLU A 132 -15.56 21.75 4.89
C GLU A 132 -16.49 21.00 3.94
N LYS A 133 -16.73 21.67 2.81
CA LYS A 133 -17.60 21.27 1.70
C LYS A 133 -17.11 19.95 1.11
N GLU A 134 -18.07 19.08 0.77
CA GLU A 134 -17.89 18.00 -0.21
C GLU A 134 -17.31 18.60 -1.49
N THR A 135 -15.99 18.53 -1.65
CA THR A 135 -15.36 18.78 -2.94
C THR A 135 -15.18 17.42 -3.57
N GLY A 136 -15.93 17.16 -4.65
CA GLY A 136 -15.89 15.89 -5.39
C GLY A 136 -14.58 15.64 -6.16
N GLN A 137 -13.47 16.20 -5.69
CA GLN A 137 -12.16 16.25 -6.33
C GLN A 137 -11.13 15.48 -5.49
N GLY A 138 -11.42 14.26 -5.05
CA GLY A 138 -10.42 13.39 -4.41
C GLY A 138 -10.42 12.00 -5.02
N ILE A 139 -9.50 11.14 -4.57
CA ILE A 139 -9.46 9.75 -5.03
C ILE A 139 -10.84 9.10 -4.81
N THR A 140 -11.42 8.59 -5.89
CA THR A 140 -12.75 8.00 -5.76
C THR A 140 -12.66 6.73 -4.94
N THR A 141 -13.69 6.46 -4.14
CA THR A 141 -13.93 5.15 -3.52
C THR A 141 -13.63 4.00 -4.46
N ARG A 142 -14.11 4.08 -5.71
CA ARG A 142 -13.92 3.02 -6.71
C ARG A 142 -12.45 2.79 -7.02
N THR A 143 -11.67 3.87 -7.13
CA THR A 143 -10.21 3.79 -7.38
C THR A 143 -9.51 3.08 -6.22
N LEU A 144 -9.86 3.40 -4.97
CA LEU A 144 -9.31 2.73 -3.79
C LEU A 144 -9.51 1.21 -3.85
N PHE A 145 -10.75 0.76 -4.04
CA PHE A 145 -11.04 -0.68 -4.11
C PHE A 145 -10.43 -1.36 -5.33
N THR A 146 -10.35 -0.68 -6.47
CA THR A 146 -9.74 -1.25 -7.68
C THR A 146 -8.26 -1.56 -7.47
N ALA A 147 -7.51 -0.66 -6.81
CA ALA A 147 -6.11 -0.92 -6.50
C ALA A 147 -5.93 -2.12 -5.56
N MET A 148 -6.82 -2.26 -4.58
CA MET A 148 -6.81 -3.38 -3.65
C MET A 148 -7.16 -4.71 -4.34
N ASP A 149 -8.13 -4.69 -5.26
CA ASP A 149 -8.47 -5.86 -6.10
C ASP A 149 -7.28 -6.30 -6.96
N LEU A 150 -6.57 -5.34 -7.57
CA LEU A 150 -5.37 -5.64 -8.34
C LEU A 150 -4.25 -6.23 -7.47
N MET A 151 -4.07 -5.72 -6.24
CA MET A 151 -3.15 -6.35 -5.28
C MET A 151 -3.54 -7.81 -5.01
N ILE A 152 -4.82 -8.06 -4.72
CA ILE A 152 -5.32 -9.42 -4.44
C ILE A 152 -5.07 -10.34 -5.63
N ASP A 153 -5.30 -9.89 -6.87
CA ASP A 153 -5.03 -10.68 -8.07
C ASP A 153 -3.54 -10.98 -8.27
N ARG A 154 -2.65 -10.02 -7.93
CA ARG A 154 -1.20 -10.26 -7.92
C ARG A 154 -0.81 -11.29 -6.87
N LEU A 155 -1.39 -11.21 -5.68
CA LEU A 155 -1.15 -12.19 -4.61
C LEU A 155 -1.70 -13.58 -4.95
N ARG A 156 -2.82 -13.68 -5.67
CA ARG A 156 -3.33 -14.97 -6.19
C ARG A 156 -2.36 -15.63 -7.16
N SER A 157 -1.69 -14.82 -7.96
CA SER A 157 -0.70 -15.29 -8.94
C SER A 157 0.65 -15.60 -8.28
N TYR A 158 0.84 -15.20 -7.02
CA TYR A 158 2.05 -15.49 -6.27
C TYR A 158 2.06 -16.96 -5.82
N SER A 159 3.18 -17.63 -6.06
CA SER A 159 3.42 -18.98 -5.55
C SER A 159 4.45 -18.92 -4.42
N PRO A 160 4.06 -19.27 -3.18
CA PRO A 160 5.00 -19.36 -2.07
C PRO A 160 6.15 -20.31 -2.41
N THR A 161 7.37 -19.91 -2.05
CA THR A 161 8.57 -20.69 -2.29
C THR A 161 8.88 -21.63 -1.14
N GLY A 162 8.33 -21.36 0.06
CA GLY A 162 8.65 -22.05 1.30
C GLY A 162 9.85 -21.44 2.03
N ASP A 163 10.55 -20.49 1.42
CA ASP A 163 11.51 -19.63 2.08
C ASP A 163 10.78 -18.38 2.60
N LEU A 164 10.56 -18.34 3.91
CA LEU A 164 9.81 -17.24 4.56
C LEU A 164 10.42 -15.87 4.27
N ASP A 165 11.76 -15.74 4.26
CA ASP A 165 12.42 -14.45 4.04
C ASP A 165 12.12 -13.97 2.60
N TYR A 166 12.14 -14.90 1.64
CA TYR A 166 11.83 -14.62 0.22
C TYR A 166 10.35 -14.32 0.00
N ASP A 167 9.48 -15.09 0.65
CA ASP A 167 8.03 -14.91 0.58
C ASP A 167 7.60 -13.58 1.21
N PHE A 168 8.16 -13.22 2.36
CA PHE A 168 8.00 -11.91 2.99
C PHE A 168 8.39 -10.78 2.04
N ALA A 169 9.62 -10.82 1.49
CA ALA A 169 10.09 -9.77 0.59
C ALA A 169 9.22 -9.65 -0.67
N SER A 170 8.77 -10.78 -1.22
CA SER A 170 7.92 -10.79 -2.43
C SER A 170 6.55 -10.20 -2.18
N ILE A 171 5.91 -10.56 -1.07
CA ILE A 171 4.57 -10.08 -0.72
C ILE A 171 4.63 -8.62 -0.29
N LEU A 172 5.64 -8.21 0.49
CA LEU A 172 5.78 -6.83 0.93
C LEU A 172 6.08 -5.88 -0.24
N VAL A 173 6.85 -6.30 -1.26
CA VAL A 173 6.99 -5.52 -2.50
C VAL A 173 5.62 -5.28 -3.16
N ILE A 174 4.78 -6.32 -3.29
CA ILE A 174 3.44 -6.16 -3.90
C ILE A 174 2.57 -5.19 -3.08
N HIS A 175 2.65 -5.30 -1.75
CA HIS A 175 1.92 -4.46 -0.81
C HIS A 175 2.35 -2.99 -0.90
N HIS A 176 3.65 -2.70 -0.75
CA HIS A 176 4.22 -1.35 -0.84
C HIS A 176 3.93 -0.69 -2.18
N GLN A 177 4.05 -1.42 -3.29
CA GLN A 177 3.71 -0.90 -4.62
C GLN A 177 2.23 -0.49 -4.75
N THR A 178 1.35 -1.16 -4.02
CA THR A 178 -0.07 -0.80 -3.98
C THR A 178 -0.27 0.45 -3.12
N ALA A 179 0.40 0.54 -1.96
CA ALA A 179 0.34 1.71 -1.10
C ALA A 179 0.88 2.97 -1.80
N THR A 180 1.99 2.86 -2.54
CA THR A 180 2.57 3.98 -3.30
C THR A 180 1.66 4.41 -4.44
N GLY A 181 1.11 3.48 -5.23
CA GLY A 181 0.18 3.81 -6.30
C GLY A 181 -1.11 4.47 -5.81
N LEU A 182 -1.67 3.99 -4.69
CA LEU A 182 -2.82 4.61 -4.03
C LEU A 182 -2.51 6.03 -3.55
N SER A 183 -1.33 6.22 -2.94
CA SER A 183 -0.89 7.52 -2.46
C SER A 183 -0.65 8.49 -3.61
N GLN A 184 -0.09 8.04 -4.74
CA GLN A 184 0.08 8.85 -5.95
C GLN A 184 -1.27 9.29 -6.52
N ALA A 185 -2.23 8.37 -6.67
CA ALA A 185 -3.57 8.69 -7.15
C ALA A 185 -4.32 9.68 -6.22
N PHE A 186 -4.09 9.59 -4.91
CA PHE A 186 -4.58 10.57 -3.94
C PHE A 186 -3.96 11.95 -4.15
N LEU A 187 -2.64 12.03 -4.34
CA LEU A 187 -1.89 13.28 -4.52
C LEU A 187 -2.27 14.03 -5.80
N GLU A 188 -2.76 13.36 -6.84
CA GLU A 188 -3.19 14.01 -8.09
C GLU A 188 -4.38 14.96 -7.89
N ASN A 189 -5.21 14.71 -6.89
CA ASN A 189 -6.48 15.42 -6.71
C ASN A 189 -6.61 16.07 -5.32
N SER A 190 -5.76 15.75 -4.35
CA SER A 190 -5.88 16.29 -2.98
C SER A 190 -5.42 17.74 -2.85
N ILE A 191 -6.14 18.48 -2.00
CA ILE A 191 -5.84 19.85 -1.60
C ILE A 191 -5.43 19.96 -0.12
N ASP A 192 -5.51 18.88 0.66
CA ASP A 192 -5.15 18.87 2.08
C ASP A 192 -3.63 18.73 2.29
N SER A 193 -3.03 19.78 2.87
CA SER A 193 -1.57 19.85 3.08
C SER A 193 -0.98 18.88 4.10
N ASP A 194 -1.77 18.33 5.03
CA ASP A 194 -1.28 17.41 6.08
C ASP A 194 -1.38 15.94 5.61
N LEU A 195 -2.47 15.56 4.94
CA LEU A 195 -2.59 14.23 4.32
C LEU A 195 -1.63 14.05 3.15
N THR A 196 -1.45 15.07 2.31
CA THR A 196 -0.49 15.04 1.20
C THR A 196 0.95 14.82 1.68
N LYS A 197 1.38 15.47 2.78
CA LYS A 197 2.70 15.24 3.39
C LYS A 197 2.86 13.80 3.89
N THR A 198 1.83 13.27 4.53
CA THR A 198 1.82 11.88 5.02
C THR A 198 1.95 10.90 3.85
N ALA A 199 1.19 11.11 2.77
CA ALA A 199 1.24 10.31 1.55
C ALA A 199 2.61 10.37 0.85
N GLN A 200 3.21 11.56 0.71
CA GLN A 200 4.55 11.72 0.12
C GLN A 200 5.62 11.02 0.94
N LYS A 201 5.55 11.14 2.27
CA LYS A 201 6.48 10.46 3.19
C LYS A 201 6.37 8.93 3.04
N LEU A 202 5.15 8.39 3.00
CA LEU A 202 4.90 6.97 2.77
C LEU A 202 5.51 6.51 1.44
N ILE A 203 5.24 7.20 0.33
CA ILE A 203 5.78 6.85 -1.00
C ILE A 203 7.30 6.73 -0.94
N TYR A 204 7.97 7.77 -0.42
CA TYR A 204 9.42 7.79 -0.34
C TYR A 204 9.99 6.62 0.47
N GLN A 205 9.34 6.28 1.59
CA GLN A 205 9.84 5.23 2.48
C GLN A 205 9.56 3.82 1.93
N ASP A 206 8.41 3.62 1.30
CA ASP A 206 8.06 2.35 0.68
C ASP A 206 8.90 2.07 -0.58
N GLU A 207 9.25 3.10 -1.35
CA GLU A 207 10.17 2.97 -2.50
C GLU A 207 11.57 2.49 -2.06
N GLN A 208 12.09 2.99 -0.94
CA GLN A 208 13.37 2.53 -0.38
C GLN A 208 13.34 1.06 0.03
N ASP A 209 12.26 0.64 0.70
CA ASP A 209 12.09 -0.75 1.09
C ASP A 209 11.95 -1.67 -0.14
N ILE A 210 11.21 -1.23 -1.17
CA ILE A 210 11.07 -1.96 -2.44
C ILE A 210 12.45 -2.18 -3.07
N GLU A 211 13.25 -1.12 -3.22
CA GLU A 211 14.60 -1.21 -3.79
C GLU A 211 15.45 -2.23 -3.00
N GLN A 212 15.50 -2.08 -1.68
CA GLN A 212 16.28 -2.98 -0.82
C GLN A 212 15.85 -4.45 -0.95
N MET A 213 14.54 -4.74 -0.97
CA MET A 213 14.02 -6.09 -1.13
C MET A 213 14.34 -6.66 -2.51
N LEU A 214 14.21 -5.88 -3.58
CA LEU A 214 14.52 -6.32 -4.94
C LEU A 214 16.00 -6.63 -5.11
N GLU A 215 16.89 -5.79 -4.56
CA GLU A 215 18.33 -6.04 -4.56
C GLU A 215 18.69 -7.31 -3.78
N TRP A 216 18.12 -7.48 -2.58
CA TRP A 216 18.36 -8.66 -1.75
C TRP A 216 17.90 -9.94 -2.48
N LYS A 217 16.72 -9.91 -3.10
CA LYS A 217 16.19 -11.04 -3.88
C LYS A 217 17.04 -11.36 -5.11
N ALA A 218 17.57 -10.34 -5.79
CA ALA A 218 18.43 -10.52 -6.94
C ALA A 218 19.73 -11.26 -6.56
N LYS A 219 20.37 -10.88 -5.46
CA LYS A 219 21.62 -11.51 -4.97
C LYS A 219 21.44 -13.01 -4.67
N ARG A 220 20.28 -13.42 -4.14
CA ARG A 220 19.98 -14.84 -3.86
C ARG A 220 19.71 -15.69 -5.10
N LYS A 221 19.23 -15.10 -6.21
CA LYS A 221 19.06 -15.84 -7.48
C LYS A 221 20.40 -16.21 -8.14
N TYR A 222 21.50 -15.57 -7.75
CA TYR A 222 22.84 -15.84 -8.27
C TYR A 222 23.69 -16.73 -7.37
N SER A 223 23.09 -17.31 -6.32
CA SER A 223 23.79 -18.17 -5.34
C SER A 223 23.34 -19.64 -5.37
N GLU A 224 22.71 -20.08 -6.46
CA GLU A 224 22.47 -21.52 -6.74
C GLU A 224 23.69 -22.19 -7.38
#